data_AF-A0A6P0Q5S4-F1
#
_entry.id   AF-A0A6P0Q5S4-F1
#
_cell.length_a   1.000
_cell.length_b   1.000
_cell.length_c   1.000
_cell.angle_alpha   90.00
_cell.angle_beta   90.00
_cell.angle_gamma   90.00
#
_symmetry.space_group_name_H-M   'P 1'
#
loop_
_entity.id
_entity.type
_entity.pdbx_description
1 polymer ?
#
loop_
_entity_poly.entity_id
_entity_poly.type
_entity_poly.pdbx_seq_one_letter_code
_entity_poly.pdbx_strand_id
1 'polypeptide(L)'
;MPMSPEELKQAIVEPAKQVDLEIEPELVKEILADVADAPGYLPLLQYTLTRLWEESTDNCLRLNTYVKLGGVMGTLHQRATEVYELFSEQEQAAVKHIFLALTQLGEGTEDTRRRVLKPNLVNQRYSEELIDTVVQKLANEKLVVTTEMVSKGGEAKRVAVVDVAHEALIRHWSLLRSWISENRDGMRIARKIEAAAEEWTREGKPEEIAFLLQGAKLSNAEDYLSKDIYRGQLNSNAQEFIKVSQKVRERILNEEKQRQQEEKQRQQKRLEESEGKRQAEVKARQLAEKNQKQLRIWLTLVIVVGVFATIFGLQSRKQAINSELLAKATNIKSSLSVKPTPKELIQAIEVTAEIKNSQKSLQAKVIYLEPKVINEVNSSLLTALDKVRERNRLQGHTDIVTDNLFAIWAKSDISDQYRKRTLAM
;
A
#
# COMPACT_ATOMS: atom_id res chain seq x y z
N MET A 1 -32.26 -15.94 65.13
CA MET A 1 -32.34 -17.34 64.68
C MET A 1 -33.62 -17.49 63.87
N PRO A 2 -33.68 -18.39 62.87
CA PRO A 2 -34.97 -18.76 62.27
C PRO A 2 -35.89 -19.39 63.32
N MET A 3 -37.20 -19.24 63.17
CA MET A 3 -38.20 -19.85 64.06
C MET A 3 -38.12 -21.38 63.97
N SER A 4 -38.33 -22.06 65.08
CA SER A 4 -38.58 -23.50 65.12
C SER A 4 -39.93 -23.85 64.48
N PRO A 5 -40.13 -25.11 64.03
CA PRO A 5 -41.42 -25.56 63.49
C PRO A 5 -42.60 -25.32 64.46
N GLU A 6 -42.36 -25.49 65.76
CA GLU A 6 -43.33 -25.26 66.82
C GLU A 6 -43.68 -23.77 66.98
N GLU A 7 -42.69 -22.89 66.94
CA GLU A 7 -42.91 -21.43 66.94
C GLU A 7 -43.66 -21.00 65.67
N LEU A 8 -43.35 -21.60 64.53
CA LEU A 8 -44.03 -21.32 63.27
C LEU A 8 -45.50 -21.78 63.29
N LYS A 9 -45.77 -22.95 63.86
CA LYS A 9 -47.12 -23.45 64.10
C LYS A 9 -47.91 -22.49 65.00
N GLN A 10 -47.31 -22.02 66.09
CA GLN A 10 -47.94 -21.03 66.97
C GLN A 10 -48.21 -19.72 66.24
N ALA A 11 -47.27 -19.25 65.41
CA ALA A 11 -47.44 -18.04 64.61
C ALA A 11 -48.60 -18.13 63.59
N ILE A 12 -48.98 -19.33 63.15
CA ILE A 12 -50.14 -19.55 62.27
C ILE A 12 -51.45 -19.63 63.08
N VAL A 13 -51.43 -20.40 64.18
CA VAL A 13 -52.64 -20.79 64.91
C VAL A 13 -53.11 -19.73 65.91
N GLU A 14 -52.19 -19.10 66.64
CA GLU A 14 -52.55 -18.15 67.70
C GLU A 14 -53.26 -16.89 67.18
N PRO A 15 -52.87 -16.26 66.05
CA PRO A 15 -53.62 -15.12 65.51
C PRO A 15 -55.05 -15.46 65.12
N ALA A 16 -55.29 -16.66 64.57
CA ALA A 16 -56.63 -17.11 64.22
C ALA A 16 -57.52 -17.31 65.45
N LYS A 17 -56.97 -17.87 66.53
CA LYS A 17 -57.69 -17.98 67.81
C LYS A 17 -58.11 -16.63 68.39
N GLN A 18 -57.31 -15.58 68.21
CA GLN A 18 -57.63 -14.24 68.72
C GLN A 18 -58.85 -13.60 68.04
N VAL A 19 -59.21 -14.08 66.85
CA VAL A 19 -60.35 -13.58 66.06
C VAL A 19 -61.43 -14.65 65.86
N ASP A 20 -61.45 -15.68 66.71
CA ASP A 20 -62.39 -16.82 66.68
C ASP A 20 -62.45 -17.55 65.33
N LEU A 21 -61.34 -17.56 64.57
CA LEU A 21 -61.23 -18.24 63.28
C LEU A 21 -60.75 -19.68 63.46
N GLU A 22 -61.48 -20.63 62.86
CA GLU A 22 -61.08 -22.03 62.83
C GLU A 22 -60.06 -22.29 61.72
N ILE A 23 -59.08 -23.15 61.97
CA ILE A 23 -58.13 -23.63 60.95
C ILE A 23 -58.16 -25.15 60.95
N GLU A 24 -58.34 -25.76 59.77
CA GLU A 24 -58.28 -27.21 59.64
C GLU A 24 -56.90 -27.74 60.08
N PRO A 25 -56.82 -28.76 60.96
CA PRO A 25 -55.53 -29.27 61.45
C PRO A 25 -54.61 -29.77 60.32
N GLU A 26 -55.18 -30.34 59.26
CA GLU A 26 -54.43 -30.81 58.09
C GLU A 26 -53.84 -29.65 57.28
N LEU A 27 -54.52 -28.49 57.24
CA LEU A 27 -53.98 -27.27 56.61
C LEU A 27 -52.72 -26.79 57.33
N VAL A 28 -52.70 -26.82 58.66
CA VAL A 28 -51.51 -26.42 59.44
C VAL A 28 -50.34 -27.34 59.12
N LYS A 29 -50.57 -28.65 58.98
CA LYS A 29 -49.51 -29.60 58.61
C LYS A 29 -48.96 -29.33 57.21
N GLU A 30 -49.83 -29.08 56.24
CA GLU A 30 -49.44 -28.81 54.86
C GLU A 30 -48.63 -27.51 54.76
N ILE A 31 -49.10 -26.43 55.41
CA ILE A 31 -48.38 -25.17 55.47
C ILE A 31 -46.98 -25.34 56.07
N LEU A 32 -46.85 -26.11 57.16
CA LEU A 32 -45.56 -26.37 57.79
C LEU A 32 -44.62 -27.17 56.88
N ALA A 33 -45.15 -28.11 56.09
CA ALA A 33 -44.37 -28.84 55.10
C ALA A 33 -43.85 -27.91 53.99
N ASP A 34 -44.69 -27.00 53.49
CA ASP A 34 -44.35 -26.04 52.42
C ASP A 34 -43.21 -25.07 52.80
N VAL A 35 -43.03 -24.79 54.08
CA VAL A 35 -42.09 -23.78 54.61
C VAL A 35 -40.89 -24.37 55.36
N ALA A 36 -40.86 -25.69 55.58
CA ALA A 36 -39.84 -26.36 56.41
C ALA A 36 -38.41 -26.22 55.86
N ASP A 37 -38.25 -26.26 54.54
CA ASP A 37 -36.93 -26.40 53.89
C ASP A 37 -36.31 -25.07 53.45
N ALA A 38 -36.92 -23.94 53.75
CA ALA A 38 -36.57 -22.70 53.06
C ALA A 38 -36.54 -21.46 53.98
N PRO A 39 -35.37 -20.85 54.21
CA PRO A 39 -35.24 -19.67 55.06
C PRO A 39 -35.90 -18.44 54.43
N GLY A 40 -36.65 -17.68 55.24
CA GLY A 40 -37.20 -16.37 54.83
C GLY A 40 -38.63 -16.40 54.27
N TYR A 41 -39.42 -17.43 54.57
CA TYR A 41 -40.79 -17.59 54.04
C TYR A 41 -41.88 -16.88 54.83
N LEU A 42 -41.57 -16.32 56.01
CA LEU A 42 -42.58 -15.66 56.86
C LEU A 42 -43.38 -14.57 56.13
N PRO A 43 -42.79 -13.66 55.32
CA PRO A 43 -43.57 -12.68 54.58
C PRO A 43 -44.51 -13.32 53.55
N LEU A 44 -44.08 -14.41 52.92
CA LEU A 44 -44.87 -15.11 51.92
C LEU A 44 -45.99 -15.93 52.57
N LEU A 45 -45.70 -16.56 53.71
CA LEU A 45 -46.69 -17.23 54.53
C LEU A 45 -47.76 -16.26 55.01
N GLN A 46 -47.38 -15.08 55.49
CA GLN A 46 -48.31 -14.02 55.87
C GLN A 46 -49.26 -13.69 54.70
N TYR A 47 -48.71 -13.45 53.52
CA TYR A 47 -49.52 -13.16 52.32
C TYR A 47 -50.47 -14.32 51.98
N THR A 48 -49.97 -15.55 52.04
CA THR A 48 -50.76 -16.77 51.77
C THR A 48 -51.94 -16.89 52.72
N LEU A 49 -51.70 -16.66 54.02
CA LEU A 49 -52.74 -16.69 55.05
C LEU A 49 -53.75 -15.55 54.87
N THR A 50 -53.31 -14.35 54.48
CA THR A 50 -54.21 -13.23 54.15
C THR A 50 -55.10 -13.59 52.97
N ARG A 51 -54.55 -14.16 51.88
CA ARG A 51 -55.35 -14.61 50.74
C ARG A 51 -56.33 -15.72 51.12
N LEU A 52 -55.89 -16.66 51.94
CA LEU A 52 -56.74 -17.75 52.42
C LEU A 52 -57.90 -17.24 53.28
N TRP A 53 -57.67 -16.19 54.08
CA TRP A 53 -58.71 -15.48 54.81
C TRP A 53 -59.68 -14.73 53.89
N GLU A 54 -59.17 -13.99 52.89
CA GLU A 54 -59.99 -13.25 51.92
C GLU A 54 -60.94 -14.17 51.14
N GLU A 55 -60.48 -15.38 50.81
CA GLU A 55 -61.27 -16.43 50.12
C GLU A 55 -62.09 -17.30 51.09
N SER A 56 -61.99 -17.07 52.40
CA SER A 56 -62.75 -17.84 53.40
C SER A 56 -64.21 -17.34 53.47
N THR A 57 -65.15 -18.27 53.51
CA THR A 57 -66.59 -17.96 53.45
C THR A 57 -67.34 -18.22 54.77
N ASP A 58 -66.74 -18.98 55.68
CA ASP A 58 -67.40 -19.59 56.82
C ASP A 58 -66.57 -19.52 58.12
N ASN A 59 -65.75 -18.48 58.27
CA ASN A 59 -64.88 -18.26 59.43
C ASN A 59 -63.96 -19.48 59.73
N CYS A 60 -63.62 -20.23 58.69
CA CYS A 60 -62.79 -21.41 58.72
C CYS A 60 -61.77 -21.38 57.57
N LEU A 61 -60.48 -21.50 57.86
CA LEU A 61 -59.43 -21.68 56.86
C LEU A 61 -59.35 -23.16 56.49
N ARG A 62 -59.65 -23.46 55.22
CA ARG A 62 -59.78 -24.82 54.71
C ARG A 62 -58.58 -25.24 53.88
N LEU A 63 -58.17 -26.51 54.01
CA LEU A 63 -57.11 -27.12 53.21
C LEU A 63 -57.47 -27.10 51.72
N ASN A 64 -58.74 -27.35 51.37
CA ASN A 64 -59.18 -27.34 49.98
C ASN A 64 -58.96 -25.97 49.30
N THR A 65 -59.24 -24.86 50.00
CA THR A 65 -58.99 -23.51 49.48
C THR A 65 -57.50 -23.26 49.30
N TYR A 66 -56.68 -23.68 50.26
CA TYR A 66 -55.23 -23.58 50.18
C TYR A 66 -54.63 -24.37 49.02
N VAL A 67 -55.08 -25.60 48.80
CA VAL A 67 -54.66 -26.44 47.66
C VAL A 67 -55.09 -25.81 46.33
N LYS A 68 -56.29 -25.24 46.25
CA LYS A 68 -56.75 -24.51 45.04
C LYS A 68 -55.88 -23.29 44.73
N LEU A 69 -55.40 -22.60 45.76
CA LEU A 69 -54.45 -21.50 45.62
C LEU A 69 -53.02 -21.98 45.25
N GLY A 70 -52.78 -23.29 45.24
CA GLY A 70 -51.47 -23.89 44.95
C GLY A 70 -50.47 -23.75 46.10
N GLY A 71 -50.96 -23.62 47.33
CA GLY A 71 -50.14 -23.48 48.54
C GLY A 71 -49.37 -22.16 48.62
N VAL A 72 -48.27 -22.15 49.37
CA VAL A 72 -47.45 -20.94 49.55
C VAL A 72 -46.81 -20.50 48.23
N MET A 73 -46.40 -21.46 47.41
CA MET A 73 -45.76 -21.19 46.11
C MET A 73 -46.76 -20.73 45.04
N GLY A 74 -47.97 -21.29 45.04
CA GLY A 74 -49.03 -20.91 44.11
C GLY A 74 -49.50 -19.47 44.33
N THR A 75 -49.66 -19.05 45.59
CA THR A 75 -50.01 -17.66 45.90
C THR A 75 -48.90 -16.67 45.54
N LEU A 76 -47.62 -17.04 45.71
CA LEU A 76 -46.49 -16.25 45.20
C LEU A 76 -46.55 -16.09 43.69
N HIS A 77 -46.76 -17.21 42.99
CA HIS A 77 -46.86 -17.25 41.54
C HIS A 77 -47.98 -16.34 41.03
N GLN A 78 -49.17 -16.44 41.64
CA GLN A 78 -50.32 -15.61 41.32
C GLN A 78 -50.01 -14.13 41.58
N ARG A 79 -49.48 -13.78 42.76
CA ARG A 79 -49.15 -12.39 43.09
C ARG A 79 -48.14 -11.78 42.12
N ALA A 80 -47.06 -12.49 41.81
CA ALA A 80 -46.05 -12.02 40.88
C ALA A 80 -46.64 -11.81 39.47
N THR A 81 -47.56 -12.67 39.05
CA THR A 81 -48.24 -12.57 37.75
C THR A 81 -49.23 -11.41 37.72
N GLU A 82 -50.08 -11.25 38.74
CA GLU A 82 -51.00 -10.10 38.87
C GLU A 82 -50.24 -8.77 38.84
N VAL A 83 -49.16 -8.66 39.60
CA VAL A 83 -48.31 -7.45 39.63
C VAL A 83 -47.67 -7.20 38.27
N TYR A 84 -47.19 -8.25 37.60
CA TYR A 84 -46.62 -8.15 36.25
C TYR A 84 -47.65 -7.65 35.22
N GLU A 85 -48.88 -8.14 35.27
CA GLU A 85 -49.96 -7.80 34.34
C GLU A 85 -50.44 -6.34 34.50
N LEU A 86 -50.23 -5.73 35.67
CA LEU A 86 -50.54 -4.31 35.91
C LEU A 86 -49.54 -3.32 35.26
N PHE A 87 -48.37 -3.79 34.84
CA PHE A 87 -47.38 -2.95 34.18
C PHE A 87 -47.73 -2.71 32.70
N SER A 88 -47.38 -1.53 32.17
CA SER A 88 -47.43 -1.27 30.73
C SER A 88 -46.44 -2.16 29.96
N GLU A 89 -46.60 -2.33 28.64
CA GLU A 89 -45.71 -3.18 27.83
C GLU A 89 -44.22 -2.79 27.97
N GLN A 90 -43.93 -1.49 28.03
CA GLN A 90 -42.57 -0.99 28.22
C GLN A 90 -42.01 -1.34 29.59
N GLU A 91 -42.83 -1.22 30.64
CA GLU A 91 -42.45 -1.61 32.00
C GLU A 91 -42.32 -3.13 32.14
N GLN A 92 -43.20 -3.93 31.52
CA GLN A 92 -43.11 -5.38 31.50
C GLN A 92 -41.80 -5.86 30.87
N ALA A 93 -41.35 -5.22 29.80
CA ALA A 93 -40.04 -5.49 29.20
C ALA A 93 -38.89 -5.16 30.17
N ALA A 94 -39.04 -4.11 30.99
CA ALA A 94 -38.07 -3.76 32.02
C ALA A 94 -38.11 -4.73 33.21
N VAL A 95 -39.30 -5.21 33.62
CA VAL A 95 -39.46 -6.25 34.65
C VAL A 95 -38.74 -7.53 34.23
N LYS A 96 -38.93 -8.01 32.99
CA LYS A 96 -38.20 -9.16 32.44
C LYS A 96 -36.68 -8.94 32.50
N HIS A 97 -36.21 -7.78 32.07
CA HIS A 97 -34.78 -7.42 32.13
C HIS A 97 -34.23 -7.45 33.57
N ILE A 98 -34.94 -6.84 34.52
CA ILE A 98 -34.56 -6.79 35.93
C ILE A 98 -34.46 -8.19 36.51
N PHE A 99 -35.50 -9.03 36.38
CA PHE A 99 -35.46 -10.37 36.98
C PHE A 99 -34.42 -11.29 36.34
N LEU A 100 -34.18 -11.19 35.04
CA LEU A 100 -33.06 -11.91 34.40
C LEU A 100 -31.71 -11.42 34.95
N ALA A 101 -31.53 -10.10 35.11
CA ALA A 101 -30.31 -9.55 35.69
C ALA A 101 -30.09 -9.98 37.16
N LEU A 102 -31.17 -10.12 37.94
CA LEU A 102 -31.16 -10.57 39.34
C LEU A 102 -31.07 -12.10 39.50
N THR A 103 -30.96 -12.86 38.41
CA THR A 103 -30.83 -14.31 38.46
C THR A 103 -29.38 -14.74 38.16
N GLN A 104 -28.86 -15.63 39.00
CA GLN A 104 -27.64 -16.38 38.79
C GLN A 104 -27.98 -17.76 38.25
N LEU A 105 -27.44 -18.10 37.08
CA LEU A 105 -27.62 -19.43 36.50
C LEU A 105 -26.83 -20.47 37.29
N GLY A 106 -27.48 -21.56 37.66
CA GLY A 106 -26.84 -22.77 38.17
C GLY A 106 -26.28 -23.60 37.01
N GLU A 107 -24.99 -23.93 37.04
CA GLU A 107 -24.38 -24.83 36.05
C GLU A 107 -24.52 -26.28 36.56
N GLY A 108 -25.71 -26.85 36.41
CA GLY A 108 -26.07 -28.18 36.92
C GLY A 108 -26.70 -28.20 38.32
N THR A 109 -26.91 -27.02 38.91
CA THR A 109 -27.68 -26.81 40.15
C THR A 109 -28.89 -25.92 39.87
N GLU A 110 -29.73 -25.70 40.88
CA GLU A 110 -30.83 -24.74 40.79
C GLU A 110 -30.32 -23.32 40.55
N ASP A 111 -31.14 -22.52 39.87
CA ASP A 111 -30.88 -21.09 39.65
C ASP A 111 -31.13 -20.32 40.95
N THR A 112 -30.20 -19.43 41.30
CA THR A 112 -30.21 -18.69 42.57
C THR A 112 -30.32 -17.20 42.32
N ARG A 113 -30.51 -16.40 43.37
CA ARG A 113 -30.52 -14.94 43.23
C ARG A 113 -29.12 -14.36 43.08
N ARG A 114 -29.03 -13.21 42.40
CA ARG A 114 -27.84 -12.36 42.26
C ARG A 114 -28.19 -10.94 42.65
N ARG A 115 -27.32 -10.32 43.45
CA ARG A 115 -27.36 -8.88 43.72
C ARG A 115 -26.79 -8.08 42.57
N VAL A 116 -27.48 -7.01 42.18
CA VAL A 116 -27.07 -6.13 41.08
C VAL A 116 -27.14 -4.68 41.52
N LEU A 117 -26.10 -3.90 41.20
CA LEU A 117 -26.13 -2.45 41.38
C LEU A 117 -27.19 -1.85 40.45
N LYS A 118 -28.08 -1.00 40.98
CA LYS A 118 -29.15 -0.37 40.20
C LYS A 118 -28.65 0.31 38.91
N PRO A 119 -27.50 1.03 38.90
CA PRO A 119 -26.95 1.59 37.66
C PRO A 119 -26.61 0.56 36.58
N ASN A 120 -26.33 -0.70 36.94
CA ASN A 120 -26.04 -1.76 35.97
C ASN A 120 -27.31 -2.28 35.28
N LEU A 121 -28.50 -1.96 35.80
CA LEU A 121 -29.78 -2.27 35.14
C LEU A 121 -30.12 -1.26 34.05
N VAL A 122 -29.45 -0.09 34.04
CA VAL A 122 -29.68 1.00 33.07
C VAL A 122 -28.86 0.76 31.80
N ASN A 123 -29.50 0.97 30.65
CA ASN A 123 -28.86 0.94 29.34
C ASN A 123 -29.65 1.76 28.30
N GLN A 124 -29.21 1.72 27.04
CA GLN A 124 -29.83 2.49 25.95
C GLN A 124 -31.34 2.19 25.76
N ARG A 125 -31.82 1.01 26.15
CA ARG A 125 -33.23 0.60 26.05
C ARG A 125 -34.03 0.96 27.31
N TYR A 126 -33.41 0.84 28.48
CA TYR A 126 -34.05 1.07 29.76
C TYR A 126 -33.39 2.25 30.47
N SER A 127 -34.08 3.40 30.45
CA SER A 127 -33.62 4.62 31.11
C SER A 127 -33.61 4.46 32.64
N GLU A 128 -32.85 5.32 33.31
CA GLU A 128 -32.78 5.34 34.78
C GLU A 128 -34.17 5.58 35.41
N GLU A 129 -34.95 6.52 34.88
CA GLU A 129 -36.32 6.81 35.35
C GLU A 129 -37.27 5.61 35.25
N LEU A 130 -37.17 4.84 34.16
CA LEU A 130 -37.98 3.64 33.96
C LEU A 130 -37.59 2.54 34.94
N ILE A 131 -36.28 2.28 35.08
CA ILE A 131 -35.78 1.30 36.04
C ILE A 131 -36.19 1.68 37.46
N ASP A 132 -36.08 2.94 37.84
CA ASP A 132 -36.44 3.43 39.17
C ASP A 132 -37.93 3.25 39.45
N THR A 133 -38.78 3.60 38.48
CA THR A 133 -40.23 3.41 38.58
C THR A 133 -40.60 1.95 38.76
N VAL A 134 -40.01 1.06 37.94
CA VAL A 134 -40.31 -0.37 37.98
C VAL A 134 -39.77 -1.03 39.24
N VAL A 135 -38.52 -0.73 39.63
CA VAL A 135 -37.94 -1.24 40.88
C VAL A 135 -38.76 -0.78 42.09
N GLN A 136 -39.21 0.47 42.13
CA GLN A 136 -40.04 0.97 43.22
C GLN A 136 -41.39 0.24 43.30
N LYS A 137 -42.07 0.05 42.15
CA LYS A 137 -43.32 -0.72 42.09
C LYS A 137 -43.13 -2.16 42.54
N LEU A 138 -42.09 -2.85 42.05
CA LEU A 138 -41.75 -4.22 42.47
C LEU A 138 -41.39 -4.31 43.96
N ALA A 139 -40.71 -3.29 44.50
CA ALA A 139 -40.32 -3.25 45.92
C ALA A 139 -41.52 -2.99 46.83
N ASN A 140 -42.45 -2.11 46.44
CA ASN A 140 -43.73 -1.90 47.14
C ASN A 140 -44.50 -3.21 47.24
N GLU A 141 -44.42 -4.03 46.18
CA GLU A 141 -45.04 -5.35 46.10
C GLU A 141 -44.20 -6.49 46.69
N LYS A 142 -43.07 -6.16 47.34
CA LYS A 142 -42.15 -7.12 48.00
C LYS A 142 -41.63 -8.22 47.06
N LEU A 143 -41.58 -7.97 45.75
CA LEU A 143 -41.00 -8.90 44.79
C LEU A 143 -39.49 -8.73 44.65
N VAL A 144 -38.99 -7.52 44.88
CA VAL A 144 -37.56 -7.19 44.96
C VAL A 144 -37.26 -6.46 46.26
N VAL A 145 -35.99 -6.49 46.67
CA VAL A 145 -35.49 -5.76 47.83
C VAL A 145 -34.37 -4.84 47.37
N THR A 146 -34.42 -3.59 47.84
CA THR A 146 -33.37 -2.61 47.59
C THR A 146 -32.60 -2.36 48.88
N THR A 147 -31.28 -2.48 48.82
CA THR A 147 -30.35 -2.16 49.92
C THR A 147 -29.34 -1.12 49.46
N GLU A 148 -28.68 -0.44 50.39
CA GLU A 148 -27.60 0.51 50.04
C GLU A 148 -26.24 -0.14 50.28
N MET A 149 -25.34 -0.03 49.30
CA MET A 149 -23.93 -0.36 49.45
C MET A 149 -23.11 0.92 49.53
N VAL A 150 -22.25 0.99 50.54
CA VAL A 150 -21.27 2.08 50.68
C VAL A 150 -19.94 1.62 50.08
N SER A 151 -19.47 2.30 49.05
CA SER A 151 -18.14 2.01 48.48
C SER A 151 -17.05 2.34 49.49
N LYS A 152 -16.11 1.40 49.71
CA LYS A 152 -14.94 1.64 50.56
C LYS A 152 -13.88 2.42 49.77
N GLY A 153 -13.88 3.75 49.87
CA GLY A 153 -12.79 4.60 49.39
C GLY A 153 -13.23 5.98 48.89
N GLY A 154 -12.71 7.03 49.53
CA GLY A 154 -12.65 8.41 49.03
C GLY A 154 -13.91 9.25 49.23
N GLU A 155 -15.04 8.79 48.73
CA GLU A 155 -16.35 9.44 48.91
C GLU A 155 -17.38 8.34 49.13
N ALA A 156 -18.14 8.42 50.23
CA ALA A 156 -19.16 7.43 50.57
C ALA A 156 -20.36 7.53 49.62
N LYS A 157 -20.16 7.20 48.34
CA LYS A 157 -21.23 7.09 47.36
C LYS A 157 -22.05 5.87 47.72
N ARG A 158 -23.26 6.12 48.23
CA ARG A 158 -24.28 5.11 48.46
C ARG A 158 -24.84 4.71 47.10
N VAL A 159 -24.72 3.44 46.75
CA VAL A 159 -25.27 2.90 45.52
C VAL A 159 -26.34 1.88 45.89
N ALA A 160 -27.54 2.04 45.34
CA ALA A 160 -28.63 1.09 45.52
C ALA A 160 -28.28 -0.25 44.88
N VAL A 161 -28.45 -1.32 45.64
CA VAL A 161 -28.32 -2.72 45.22
C VAL A 161 -29.71 -3.32 45.23
N VAL A 162 -30.10 -3.91 44.09
CA VAL A 162 -31.37 -4.61 43.93
C VAL A 162 -31.11 -6.12 44.03
N ASP A 163 -32.01 -6.83 44.70
CA ASP A 163 -32.00 -8.28 44.91
C ASP A 163 -33.43 -8.81 44.76
N VAL A 164 -33.58 -10.10 44.43
CA VAL A 164 -34.90 -10.75 44.50
C VAL A 164 -35.27 -10.92 45.97
N ALA A 165 -36.53 -10.62 46.32
CA ALA A 165 -36.98 -10.74 47.69
C ALA A 165 -36.90 -12.18 48.21
N HIS A 166 -37.31 -13.13 47.36
CA HIS A 166 -37.31 -14.56 47.67
C HIS A 166 -36.88 -15.39 46.47
N GLU A 167 -35.94 -16.34 46.65
CA GLU A 167 -35.55 -17.28 45.57
C GLU A 167 -36.71 -18.15 45.07
N ALA A 168 -37.76 -18.29 45.88
CA ALA A 168 -39.01 -18.90 45.49
C ALA A 168 -39.58 -18.31 44.19
N LEU A 169 -39.38 -17.01 43.93
CA LEU A 169 -39.81 -16.38 42.67
C LEU A 169 -39.11 -16.99 41.47
N ILE A 170 -37.80 -17.23 41.56
CA ILE A 170 -37.00 -17.83 40.47
C ILE A 170 -37.48 -19.26 40.20
N ARG A 171 -37.83 -19.99 41.26
CA ARG A 171 -38.20 -21.41 41.19
C ARG A 171 -39.65 -21.67 40.83
N HIS A 172 -40.59 -20.82 41.24
CA HIS A 172 -42.01 -21.12 41.17
C HIS A 172 -42.80 -20.19 40.24
N TRP A 173 -42.28 -19.00 39.91
CA TRP A 173 -42.95 -18.13 38.95
C TRP A 173 -42.74 -18.63 37.52
N SER A 174 -43.80 -19.16 36.91
CA SER A 174 -43.73 -19.79 35.58
C SER A 174 -43.19 -18.87 34.48
N LEU A 175 -43.57 -17.59 34.47
CA LEU A 175 -43.07 -16.60 33.51
C LEU A 175 -41.57 -16.35 33.66
N LEU A 176 -41.06 -16.20 34.89
CA LEU A 176 -39.62 -16.02 35.09
C LEU A 176 -38.84 -17.27 34.67
N ARG A 177 -39.34 -18.46 34.98
CA ARG A 177 -38.72 -19.71 34.51
C ARG A 177 -38.68 -19.80 32.99
N SER A 178 -39.75 -19.43 32.30
CA SER A 178 -39.76 -19.44 30.83
C SER A 178 -38.74 -18.43 30.28
N TRP A 179 -38.68 -17.23 30.84
CA TRP A 179 -37.69 -16.23 30.45
C TRP A 179 -36.26 -16.71 30.65
N ILE A 180 -35.95 -17.32 31.80
CA ILE A 180 -34.63 -17.87 32.10
C ILE A 180 -34.29 -18.99 31.10
N SER A 181 -35.21 -19.92 30.86
CA SER A 181 -35.03 -21.02 29.92
C SER A 181 -34.78 -20.54 28.49
N GLU A 182 -35.56 -19.56 28.02
CA GLU A 182 -35.43 -18.95 26.68
C GLU A 182 -34.11 -18.19 26.51
N ASN A 183 -33.58 -17.61 27.59
CA ASN A 183 -32.44 -16.70 27.55
C ASN A 183 -31.15 -17.30 28.13
N ARG A 184 -31.12 -18.58 28.51
CA ARG A 184 -30.02 -19.18 29.28
C ARG A 184 -28.65 -19.01 28.60
N ASP A 185 -28.56 -19.30 27.31
CA ASP A 185 -27.32 -19.15 26.55
C ASP A 185 -26.91 -17.69 26.39
N GLY A 186 -27.88 -16.81 26.16
CA GLY A 186 -27.67 -15.37 26.10
C GLY A 186 -27.11 -14.84 27.41
N MET A 187 -27.76 -15.17 28.53
CA MET A 187 -27.31 -14.80 29.87
C MET A 187 -25.87 -15.26 30.15
N ARG A 188 -25.49 -16.49 29.74
CA ARG A 188 -24.11 -16.99 29.90
C ARG A 188 -23.09 -16.15 29.13
N ILE A 189 -23.41 -15.78 27.89
CA ILE A 189 -22.55 -14.90 27.08
C ILE A 189 -22.48 -13.51 27.71
N ALA A 190 -23.64 -12.95 28.09
CA ALA A 190 -23.73 -11.65 28.73
C ALA A 190 -22.86 -11.58 29.99
N ARG A 191 -22.93 -12.57 30.89
CA ARG A 191 -22.12 -12.59 32.11
C ARG A 191 -20.62 -12.57 31.83
N LYS A 192 -20.16 -13.27 30.80
CA LYS A 192 -18.74 -13.25 30.39
C LYS A 192 -18.31 -11.88 29.89
N ILE A 193 -19.16 -11.21 29.10
CA ILE A 193 -18.90 -9.87 28.57
C ILE A 193 -18.91 -8.84 29.71
N GLU A 194 -19.91 -8.91 30.60
CA GLU A 194 -20.05 -8.00 31.74
C GLU A 194 -18.87 -8.11 32.70
N ALA A 195 -18.41 -9.32 33.01
CA ALA A 195 -17.23 -9.52 33.85
C ALA A 195 -15.96 -8.92 33.21
N ALA A 196 -15.77 -9.10 31.90
CA ALA A 196 -14.65 -8.49 31.19
C ALA A 196 -14.75 -6.95 31.14
N ALA A 197 -15.95 -6.41 30.99
CA ALA A 197 -16.20 -4.97 30.99
C ALA A 197 -16.00 -4.34 32.39
N GLU A 198 -16.36 -5.06 33.46
CA GLU A 198 -16.10 -4.66 34.84
C GLU A 198 -14.59 -4.57 35.11
N GLU A 199 -13.81 -5.55 34.63
CA GLU A 199 -12.34 -5.51 34.72
C GLU A 199 -11.76 -4.33 33.95
N TRP A 200 -12.17 -4.16 32.68
CA TRP A 200 -11.76 -3.04 31.85
C TRP A 200 -12.09 -1.68 32.47
N THR A 201 -13.26 -1.56 33.13
CA THR A 201 -13.64 -0.35 33.85
C THR A 201 -12.77 -0.10 35.08
N ARG A 202 -12.41 -1.17 35.81
CA ARG A 202 -11.53 -1.08 36.99
C ARG A 202 -10.12 -0.62 36.63
N GLU A 203 -9.62 -1.06 35.48
CA GLU A 203 -8.32 -0.65 34.92
C GLU A 203 -8.33 0.77 34.30
N GLY A 204 -9.43 1.51 34.41
CA GLY A 204 -9.53 2.88 33.93
C GLY A 204 -9.88 3.02 32.44
N LYS A 205 -10.51 2.00 31.86
CA LYS A 205 -10.98 1.96 30.46
C LYS A 205 -9.87 2.17 29.41
N PRO A 206 -8.75 1.42 29.45
CA PRO A 206 -7.69 1.55 28.45
C PRO A 206 -8.21 1.23 27.03
N GLU A 207 -7.78 2.00 26.03
CA GLU A 207 -8.08 1.75 24.60
C GLU A 207 -7.04 0.80 23.94
N GLU A 208 -6.14 0.21 24.73
CA GLU A 208 -5.11 -0.70 24.24
C GLU A 208 -5.70 -2.05 23.88
N ILE A 209 -5.26 -2.60 22.75
CA ILE A 209 -5.77 -3.85 22.18
C ILE A 209 -5.78 -4.99 23.21
N ALA A 210 -4.75 -5.09 24.05
CA ALA A 210 -4.59 -6.15 25.05
C ALA A 210 -5.74 -6.24 26.07
N PHE A 211 -6.41 -5.11 26.35
CA PHE A 211 -7.50 -5.03 27.31
C PHE A 211 -8.89 -5.12 26.67
N LEU A 212 -8.97 -5.11 25.35
CA LEU A 212 -10.22 -5.08 24.59
C LEU A 212 -10.62 -6.46 24.05
N LEU A 213 -11.89 -6.61 23.67
CA LEU A 213 -12.36 -7.81 23.00
C LEU A 213 -11.72 -7.92 21.61
N GLN A 214 -11.23 -9.11 21.28
CA GLN A 214 -10.58 -9.39 19.99
C GLN A 214 -11.07 -10.71 19.38
N GLY A 215 -10.89 -10.82 18.06
CA GLY A 215 -11.16 -12.05 17.30
C GLY A 215 -12.54 -12.64 17.61
N ALA A 216 -12.55 -13.93 17.97
CA ALA A 216 -13.77 -14.66 18.29
C ALA A 216 -14.56 -14.05 19.47
N LYS A 217 -13.89 -13.48 20.48
CA LYS A 217 -14.58 -12.87 21.63
C LYS A 217 -15.38 -11.64 21.21
N LEU A 218 -14.82 -10.79 20.35
CA LEU A 218 -15.51 -9.63 19.81
C LEU A 218 -16.65 -10.07 18.87
N SER A 219 -16.39 -11.03 17.97
CA SER A 219 -17.43 -11.57 17.08
C SER A 219 -18.64 -12.11 17.86
N ASN A 220 -18.40 -12.90 18.91
CA ASN A 220 -19.49 -13.43 19.75
C ASN A 220 -20.29 -12.31 20.45
N ALA A 221 -19.63 -11.23 20.85
CA ALA A 221 -20.30 -10.07 21.45
C ALA A 221 -21.12 -9.27 20.42
N GLU A 222 -20.67 -9.21 19.18
CA GLU A 222 -21.40 -8.60 18.06
C GLU A 222 -22.62 -9.43 17.67
N ASP A 223 -22.46 -10.76 17.58
CA ASP A 223 -23.54 -11.71 17.34
C ASP A 223 -24.58 -11.69 18.47
N TYR A 224 -24.13 -11.41 19.70
CA TYR A 224 -25.03 -11.20 20.82
C TYR A 224 -25.88 -9.94 20.64
N LEU A 225 -25.27 -8.81 20.27
CA LEU A 225 -25.96 -7.53 20.08
C LEU A 225 -26.89 -7.52 18.84
N SER A 226 -26.58 -8.32 17.82
CA SER A 226 -27.39 -8.39 16.60
C SER A 226 -28.75 -9.06 16.82
N LYS A 227 -28.84 -9.99 17.77
CA LYS A 227 -30.04 -10.75 18.09
C LYS A 227 -31.05 -9.92 18.89
N ASP A 228 -32.25 -9.74 18.33
CA ASP A 228 -33.35 -9.00 18.96
C ASP A 228 -33.72 -9.51 20.35
N ILE A 229 -33.69 -10.83 20.54
CA ILE A 229 -34.02 -11.50 21.81
C ILE A 229 -33.11 -11.06 22.97
N TYR A 230 -31.89 -10.61 22.68
CA TYR A 230 -30.90 -10.21 23.69
C TYR A 230 -30.72 -8.69 23.81
N ARG A 231 -31.42 -7.91 22.97
CA ARG A 231 -31.31 -6.45 22.95
C ARG A 231 -31.76 -5.84 24.26
N GLY A 232 -30.83 -5.12 24.91
CA GLY A 232 -31.08 -4.43 26.17
C GLY A 232 -30.83 -5.29 27.42
N GLN A 233 -30.26 -6.50 27.30
CA GLN A 233 -29.90 -7.30 28.48
C GLN A 233 -28.51 -6.94 29.05
N LEU A 234 -27.60 -6.42 28.22
CA LEU A 234 -26.28 -5.97 28.68
C LEU A 234 -26.36 -4.62 29.39
N ASN A 235 -25.60 -4.49 30.47
CA ASN A 235 -25.40 -3.20 31.14
C ASN A 235 -24.64 -2.18 30.25
N SER A 236 -24.73 -0.90 30.62
CA SER A 236 -24.12 0.20 29.87
C SER A 236 -22.60 0.05 29.69
N ASN A 237 -21.88 -0.39 30.73
CA ASN A 237 -20.42 -0.55 30.68
C ASN A 237 -20.00 -1.61 29.66
N ALA A 238 -20.72 -2.73 29.61
CA ALA A 238 -20.48 -3.80 28.64
C ALA A 238 -20.75 -3.34 27.20
N GLN A 239 -21.81 -2.56 26.97
CA GLN A 239 -22.09 -1.99 25.64
C GLN A 239 -20.99 -1.01 25.21
N GLU A 240 -20.51 -0.17 26.13
CA GLU A 240 -19.39 0.74 25.88
C GLU A 240 -18.10 -0.04 25.56
N PHE A 241 -17.80 -1.07 26.34
CA PHE A 241 -16.63 -1.93 26.12
C PHE A 241 -16.61 -2.57 24.74
N ILE A 242 -17.76 -3.07 24.26
CA ILE A 242 -17.90 -3.61 22.91
C ILE A 242 -17.67 -2.50 21.88
N LYS A 243 -18.29 -1.32 22.03
CA LYS A 243 -18.13 -0.19 21.11
C LYS A 243 -16.68 0.28 20.99
N VAL A 244 -15.97 0.38 22.11
CA VAL A 244 -14.53 0.72 22.12
C VAL A 244 -13.72 -0.35 21.40
N SER A 245 -13.99 -1.62 21.69
CA SER A 245 -13.34 -2.75 21.02
C SER A 245 -13.55 -2.73 19.49
N GLN A 246 -14.76 -2.43 19.03
CA GLN A 246 -15.10 -2.27 17.61
C GLN A 246 -14.33 -1.13 16.97
N LYS A 247 -14.35 0.05 17.61
CA LYS A 247 -13.67 1.26 17.11
C LYS A 247 -12.17 1.05 16.96
N VAL A 248 -11.54 0.38 17.93
CA VAL A 248 -10.10 0.07 17.87
C VAL A 248 -9.79 -0.93 16.76
N ARG A 249 -10.61 -1.99 16.60
CA ARG A 249 -10.46 -2.94 15.48
C ARG A 249 -10.57 -2.23 14.11
N GLU A 250 -11.55 -1.34 13.95
CA GLU A 250 -11.73 -0.57 12.71
C GLU A 250 -10.54 0.35 12.42
N ARG A 251 -10.01 1.04 13.44
CA ARG A 251 -8.81 1.89 13.31
C ARG A 251 -7.63 1.08 12.78
N ILE A 252 -7.36 -0.08 13.38
CA ILE A 252 -6.24 -0.95 12.97
C ILE A 252 -6.40 -1.44 11.53
N LEU A 253 -7.62 -1.89 11.17
CA LEU A 253 -7.90 -2.36 9.81
C LEU A 253 -7.74 -1.24 8.77
N ASN A 254 -8.14 -0.02 9.10
CA ASN A 254 -8.00 1.13 8.21
C ASN A 254 -6.53 1.55 8.05
N GLU A 255 -5.76 1.56 9.14
CA GLU A 255 -4.31 1.81 9.10
C GLU A 255 -3.57 0.74 8.28
N GLU A 256 -3.94 -0.53 8.41
CA GLU A 256 -3.35 -1.61 7.62
C GLU A 256 -3.66 -1.48 6.13
N LYS A 257 -4.91 -1.17 5.78
CA LYS A 257 -5.30 -0.88 4.39
C LYS A 257 -4.52 0.31 3.82
N GLN A 258 -4.35 1.37 4.61
CA GLN A 258 -3.58 2.54 4.19
C GLN A 258 -2.11 2.19 3.95
N ARG A 259 -1.48 1.43 4.87
CA ARG A 259 -0.10 0.95 4.69
C ARG A 259 0.06 0.14 3.40
N GLN A 260 -0.86 -0.79 3.15
CA GLN A 260 -0.84 -1.61 1.92
C GLN A 260 -1.01 -0.74 0.66
N GLN A 261 -1.85 0.29 0.71
CA GLN A 261 -2.06 1.20 -0.41
C GLN A 261 -0.83 2.09 -0.67
N GLU A 262 -0.19 2.60 0.38
CA GLU A 262 1.05 3.36 0.28
C GLU A 262 2.20 2.51 -0.28
N GLU A 263 2.32 1.25 0.15
CA GLU A 263 3.31 0.32 -0.39
C GLU A 263 3.11 0.05 -1.88
N LYS A 264 1.87 -0.19 -2.31
CA LYS A 264 1.52 -0.35 -3.73
C LYS A 264 1.87 0.89 -4.55
N GLN A 265 1.56 2.08 -4.04
CA GLN A 265 1.91 3.34 -4.70
C GLN A 265 3.44 3.54 -4.80
N ARG A 266 4.19 3.20 -3.74
CA ARG A 266 5.67 3.24 -3.77
C ARG A 266 6.26 2.25 -4.75
N GLN A 267 5.68 1.06 -4.89
CA GLN A 267 6.11 0.09 -5.90
C GLN A 267 5.83 0.61 -7.32
N GLN A 268 4.64 1.16 -7.55
CA GLN A 268 4.26 1.70 -8.86
C GLN A 268 5.15 2.88 -9.27
N LYS A 269 5.41 3.84 -8.38
CA LYS A 269 6.34 4.96 -8.65
C LYS A 269 7.74 4.47 -8.99
N ARG A 270 8.26 3.46 -8.29
CA ARG A 270 9.58 2.87 -8.59
C ARG A 270 9.63 2.21 -9.96
N LEU A 271 8.53 1.54 -10.37
CA LEU A 271 8.42 0.97 -11.71
C LEU A 271 8.41 2.08 -12.77
N GLU A 272 7.56 3.10 -12.61
CA GLU A 272 7.49 4.26 -13.52
C GLU A 272 8.83 5.01 -13.63
N GLU A 273 9.53 5.23 -12.51
CA GLU A 273 10.87 5.81 -12.51
C GLU A 273 11.89 4.91 -13.22
N SER A 274 11.81 3.59 -13.05
CA SER A 274 12.70 2.64 -13.71
C SER A 274 12.46 2.59 -15.22
N GLU A 275 11.21 2.66 -15.65
CA GLU A 275 10.81 2.74 -17.05
C GLU A 275 11.25 4.07 -17.66
N GLY A 276 11.03 5.18 -16.95
CA GLY A 276 11.50 6.51 -17.35
C GLY A 276 13.03 6.56 -17.53
N LYS A 277 13.79 5.97 -16.60
CA LYS A 277 15.25 5.84 -16.71
C LYS A 277 15.66 4.98 -17.90
N ARG A 278 15.03 3.82 -18.11
CA ARG A 278 15.28 2.96 -19.27
C ARG A 278 14.99 3.70 -20.59
N GLN A 279 13.88 4.41 -20.67
CA GLN A 279 13.55 5.20 -21.85
C GLN A 279 14.55 6.34 -22.09
N ALA A 280 15.00 7.02 -21.03
CA ALA A 280 16.01 8.06 -21.12
C ALA A 280 17.37 7.49 -21.58
N GLU A 281 17.79 6.35 -21.05
CA GLU A 281 19.01 5.63 -21.47
C GLU A 281 18.94 5.23 -22.95
N VAL A 282 17.81 4.67 -23.40
CA VAL A 282 17.61 4.31 -24.81
C VAL A 282 17.67 5.55 -25.70
N LYS A 283 17.00 6.65 -25.33
CA LYS A 283 17.06 7.92 -26.08
C LYS A 283 18.48 8.50 -26.13
N ALA A 284 19.23 8.44 -25.03
CA ALA A 284 20.62 8.90 -24.96
C ALA A 284 21.53 8.08 -25.88
N ARG A 285 21.37 6.75 -25.90
CA ARG A 285 22.09 5.87 -26.84
C ARG A 285 21.78 6.20 -28.30
N GLN A 286 20.50 6.39 -28.64
CA GLN A 286 20.09 6.78 -29.99
C GLN A 286 20.68 8.13 -30.42
N LEU A 287 20.74 9.11 -29.50
CA LEU A 287 21.34 10.41 -29.78
C LEU A 287 22.86 10.29 -29.99
N ALA A 288 23.54 9.51 -29.15
CA ALA A 288 24.97 9.24 -29.28
C ALA A 288 25.30 8.57 -30.62
N GLU A 289 24.51 7.59 -31.07
CA GLU A 289 24.67 6.96 -32.39
C GLU A 289 24.47 7.96 -33.54
N LYS A 290 23.47 8.83 -33.47
CA LYS A 290 23.25 9.89 -34.48
C LYS A 290 24.43 10.85 -34.53
N ASN A 291 24.92 11.31 -33.38
CA ASN A 291 26.08 12.20 -33.30
C ASN A 291 27.35 11.53 -33.84
N GLN A 292 27.59 10.26 -33.53
CA GLN A 292 28.70 9.51 -34.11
C GLN A 292 28.59 9.37 -35.64
N LYS A 293 27.40 9.09 -36.18
CA LYS A 293 27.18 9.04 -37.64
C LYS A 293 27.47 10.39 -38.29
N GLN A 294 26.98 11.50 -37.72
CA GLN A 294 27.25 12.84 -38.22
C GLN A 294 28.74 13.19 -38.19
N LEU A 295 29.44 12.84 -37.11
CA LEU A 295 30.88 13.05 -36.98
C LEU A 295 31.66 12.28 -38.07
N ARG A 296 31.29 11.02 -38.33
CA ARG A 296 31.89 10.22 -39.41
C ARG A 296 31.68 10.86 -40.78
N ILE A 297 30.48 11.35 -41.07
CA ILE A 297 30.17 12.06 -42.32
C ILE A 297 31.06 13.31 -42.46
N TRP A 298 31.12 14.16 -41.44
CA TRP A 298 31.97 15.35 -41.45
C TRP A 298 33.45 15.03 -41.64
N LEU A 299 33.97 14.01 -40.94
CA LEU A 299 35.35 13.56 -41.11
C LEU A 299 35.62 13.09 -42.55
N THR A 300 34.71 12.32 -43.15
CA THR A 300 34.85 11.91 -44.56
C THR A 300 34.82 13.10 -45.52
N LEU A 301 33.97 14.09 -45.27
CA LEU A 301 33.83 15.28 -46.10
C LEU A 301 35.10 16.15 -46.04
N VAL A 302 35.69 16.33 -44.85
CA VAL A 302 36.97 17.01 -44.66
C VAL A 302 38.10 16.31 -45.40
N ILE A 303 38.17 14.97 -45.35
CA ILE A 303 39.17 14.19 -46.11
C ILE A 303 39.00 14.40 -47.62
N VAL A 304 37.76 14.33 -48.13
CA VAL A 304 37.48 14.53 -49.56
C VAL A 304 37.86 15.93 -50.02
N VAL A 305 37.53 16.98 -49.25
CA VAL A 305 37.92 18.37 -49.53
C VAL A 305 39.44 18.53 -49.50
N GLY A 306 40.12 17.89 -48.55
CA GLY A 306 41.58 17.88 -48.48
C GLY A 306 42.22 17.26 -49.72
N VAL A 307 41.74 16.09 -50.16
CA VAL A 307 42.19 15.44 -51.40
C VAL A 307 41.94 16.35 -52.61
N PHE A 308 40.75 16.95 -52.71
CA PHE A 308 40.44 17.86 -53.81
C PHE A 308 41.35 19.10 -53.83
N ALA A 309 41.63 19.69 -52.67
CA ALA A 309 42.55 20.82 -52.54
C ALA A 309 43.99 20.43 -52.95
N THR A 310 44.46 19.23 -52.62
CA THR A 310 45.78 18.75 -53.06
C THR A 310 45.87 18.59 -54.58
N ILE A 311 44.83 18.01 -55.20
CA ILE A 311 44.75 17.84 -56.66
C ILE A 311 44.71 19.21 -57.36
N PHE A 312 43.87 20.13 -56.86
CA PHE A 312 43.75 21.48 -57.42
C PHE A 312 45.06 22.27 -57.29
N GLY A 313 45.76 22.14 -56.17
CA GLY A 313 47.08 22.75 -55.96
C GLY A 313 48.13 22.23 -56.95
N LEU A 314 48.14 20.93 -57.22
CA LEU A 314 49.02 20.33 -58.24
C LEU A 314 48.69 20.82 -59.65
N GLN A 315 47.40 20.89 -60.00
CA GLN A 315 46.95 21.36 -61.31
C GLN A 315 47.28 22.84 -61.54
N SER A 316 47.08 23.69 -60.53
CA SER A 316 47.44 25.11 -60.59
C SER A 316 48.95 25.31 -60.79
N ARG A 317 49.78 24.52 -60.07
CA ARG A 317 51.24 24.53 -60.26
C ARG A 317 51.63 24.10 -61.68
N LYS A 318 50.96 23.08 -62.22
CA LYS A 318 51.17 22.63 -63.61
C LYS A 318 50.92 23.76 -64.61
N GLN A 319 49.80 24.48 -64.47
CA GLN A 319 49.46 25.58 -65.38
C GLN A 319 50.47 26.73 -65.32
N ALA A 320 50.92 27.12 -64.12
CA ALA A 320 51.92 28.17 -63.95
C ALA A 320 53.24 27.84 -64.65
N ILE A 321 53.78 26.63 -64.44
CA ILE A 321 55.03 26.19 -65.07
C ILE A 321 54.90 26.13 -66.60
N ASN A 322 53.78 25.63 -67.13
CA ASN A 322 53.54 25.60 -68.57
C ASN A 322 53.50 26.99 -69.20
N SER A 323 52.91 27.98 -68.52
CA SER A 323 52.84 29.36 -69.01
C SER A 323 54.21 30.04 -69.05
N GLU A 324 55.05 29.79 -68.05
CA GLU A 324 56.43 30.31 -68.00
C GLU A 324 57.28 29.71 -69.12
N LEU A 325 57.17 28.39 -69.34
CA LEU A 325 57.90 27.70 -70.40
C LEU A 325 57.45 28.16 -71.80
N LEU A 326 56.14 28.42 -71.99
CA LEU A 326 55.62 29.01 -73.23
C LEU A 326 56.18 30.41 -73.47
N ALA A 327 56.27 31.26 -72.44
CA ALA A 327 56.84 32.59 -72.55
C ALA A 327 58.34 32.57 -72.89
N LYS A 328 59.11 31.64 -72.28
CA LYS A 328 60.51 31.40 -72.66
C LYS A 328 60.63 30.94 -74.11
N ALA A 329 59.77 30.01 -74.54
CA ALA A 329 59.75 29.49 -75.91
C ALA A 329 59.40 30.57 -76.97
N THR A 330 58.41 31.43 -76.70
CA THR A 330 58.05 32.53 -77.62
C THR A 330 59.15 33.59 -77.70
N ASN A 331 59.83 33.90 -76.59
CA ASN A 331 60.96 34.84 -76.58
C ASN A 331 62.16 34.31 -77.40
N ILE A 332 62.41 32.99 -77.34
CA ILE A 332 63.41 32.33 -78.19
C ILE A 332 63.02 32.40 -79.68
N LYS A 333 61.74 32.17 -80.00
CA LYS A 333 61.26 32.28 -81.38
C LYS A 333 61.42 33.70 -81.96
N SER A 334 61.22 34.74 -81.15
CA SER A 334 61.44 36.13 -81.58
C SER A 334 62.92 36.46 -81.76
N SER A 335 63.79 36.00 -80.86
CA SER A 335 65.24 36.27 -80.94
C SER A 335 65.93 35.52 -82.09
N LEU A 336 65.45 34.33 -82.46
CA LEU A 336 65.98 33.55 -83.60
C LEU A 336 65.51 34.04 -84.99
N SER A 337 64.53 34.94 -85.07
CA SER A 337 63.98 35.43 -86.36
C SER A 337 64.80 36.56 -87.00
N VAL A 338 65.67 37.22 -86.25
CA VAL A 338 66.56 38.31 -86.71
C VAL A 338 68.00 37.77 -86.70
N LYS A 339 68.82 38.03 -87.75
CA LYS A 339 70.17 37.46 -87.97
C LYS A 339 70.86 37.00 -86.66
N PRO A 340 70.85 35.69 -86.32
CA PRO A 340 71.23 35.25 -84.99
C PRO A 340 72.73 35.35 -84.77
N THR A 341 73.12 35.87 -83.61
CA THR A 341 74.50 35.87 -83.13
C THR A 341 74.85 34.56 -82.43
N PRO A 342 76.14 34.16 -82.34
CA PRO A 342 76.54 32.92 -81.67
C PRO A 342 76.08 32.81 -80.20
N LYS A 343 75.95 33.96 -79.51
CA LYS A 343 75.47 34.04 -78.12
C LYS A 343 73.98 33.69 -77.99
N GLU A 344 73.16 34.08 -78.95
CA GLU A 344 71.72 33.78 -78.99
C GLU A 344 71.46 32.30 -79.30
N LEU A 345 72.32 31.65 -80.11
CA LEU A 345 72.26 30.21 -80.36
C LEU A 345 72.63 29.39 -79.11
N ILE A 346 73.66 29.81 -78.36
CA ILE A 346 74.04 29.17 -77.09
C ILE A 346 72.90 29.29 -76.07
N GLN A 347 72.30 30.49 -75.95
CA GLN A 347 71.18 30.73 -75.04
C GLN A 347 69.94 29.88 -75.40
N ALA A 348 69.66 29.71 -76.70
CA ALA A 348 68.59 28.81 -77.15
C ALA A 348 68.87 27.35 -76.77
N ILE A 349 70.10 26.86 -76.94
CA ILE A 349 70.50 25.49 -76.55
C ILE A 349 70.39 25.28 -75.04
N GLU A 350 70.83 26.26 -74.24
CA GLU A 350 70.78 26.21 -72.78
C GLU A 350 69.34 26.16 -72.26
N VAL A 351 68.44 26.99 -72.78
CA VAL A 351 67.01 26.93 -72.43
C VAL A 351 66.37 25.63 -72.91
N THR A 352 66.78 25.08 -74.05
CA THR A 352 66.28 23.77 -74.53
C THR A 352 66.72 22.64 -73.59
N ALA A 353 67.93 22.71 -73.04
CA ALA A 353 68.39 21.78 -72.00
C ALA A 353 67.64 21.97 -70.66
N GLU A 354 67.33 23.21 -70.28
CA GLU A 354 66.55 23.56 -69.09
C GLU A 354 65.09 23.07 -69.18
N ILE A 355 64.46 23.20 -70.36
CA ILE A 355 63.13 22.64 -70.68
C ILE A 355 63.15 21.11 -70.56
N LYS A 356 64.19 20.44 -71.08
CA LYS A 356 64.33 18.98 -71.03
C LYS A 356 64.58 18.46 -69.61
N ASN A 357 65.35 19.19 -68.79
CA ASN A 357 65.54 18.86 -67.38
C ASN A 357 64.28 19.10 -66.55
N SER A 358 63.55 20.19 -66.82
CA SER A 358 62.25 20.47 -66.21
C SER A 358 61.22 19.39 -66.54
N GLN A 359 61.24 18.84 -67.76
CA GLN A 359 60.42 17.69 -68.14
C GLN A 359 60.77 16.43 -67.32
N LYS A 360 62.06 16.14 -67.08
CA LYS A 360 62.48 14.96 -66.31
C LYS A 360 62.05 15.04 -64.85
N SER A 361 62.07 16.23 -64.24
CA SER A 361 61.59 16.46 -62.87
C SER A 361 60.05 16.42 -62.74
N LEU A 362 59.33 16.76 -63.81
CA LEU A 362 57.86 16.69 -63.90
C LEU A 362 57.34 15.28 -64.22
N GLN A 363 58.04 14.50 -65.05
CA GLN A 363 57.70 13.10 -65.34
C GLN A 363 57.83 12.21 -64.09
N ALA A 364 58.78 12.49 -63.20
CA ALA A 364 58.91 11.80 -61.91
C ALA A 364 57.76 12.11 -60.92
N LYS A 365 56.92 13.13 -61.19
CA LYS A 365 55.79 13.58 -60.35
C LYS A 365 54.41 13.38 -61.00
N VAL A 366 54.31 12.62 -62.09
CA VAL A 366 53.06 12.33 -62.83
C VAL A 366 52.36 13.61 -63.34
N ILE A 367 53.11 14.47 -64.04
CA ILE A 367 52.57 15.70 -64.67
C ILE A 367 53.12 15.82 -66.10
N TYR A 368 52.28 15.61 -67.13
CA TYR A 368 52.66 15.74 -68.56
C TYR A 368 52.61 17.18 -69.06
N LEU A 369 53.66 17.63 -69.76
CA LEU A 369 53.73 18.90 -70.50
C LEU A 369 52.98 18.82 -71.84
N GLU A 370 52.38 19.93 -72.29
CA GLU A 370 51.65 19.98 -73.56
C GLU A 370 52.59 19.89 -74.79
N PRO A 371 52.30 19.02 -75.78
CA PRO A 371 53.15 18.81 -76.97
C PRO A 371 53.43 20.07 -77.80
N LYS A 372 52.57 21.09 -77.69
CA LYS A 372 52.61 22.31 -78.49
C LYS A 372 53.88 23.14 -78.26
N VAL A 373 54.35 23.21 -77.01
CA VAL A 373 55.55 23.98 -76.62
C VAL A 373 56.83 23.40 -77.23
N ILE A 374 56.94 22.07 -77.23
CA ILE A 374 58.10 21.34 -77.75
C ILE A 374 58.20 21.47 -79.27
N ASN A 375 57.06 21.36 -79.96
CA ASN A 375 57.02 21.50 -81.41
C ASN A 375 57.36 22.92 -81.86
N GLU A 376 56.97 23.94 -81.08
CA GLU A 376 57.25 25.34 -81.39
C GLU A 376 58.76 25.67 -81.29
N VAL A 377 59.44 25.15 -80.25
CA VAL A 377 60.88 25.36 -80.06
C VAL A 377 61.70 24.57 -81.08
N ASN A 378 61.38 23.28 -81.30
CA ASN A 378 62.09 22.45 -82.27
C ASN A 378 61.95 22.96 -83.70
N SER A 379 60.76 23.42 -84.10
CA SER A 379 60.54 24.00 -85.43
C SER A 379 61.32 25.30 -85.62
N SER A 380 61.40 26.15 -84.59
CA SER A 380 62.18 27.39 -84.62
C SER A 380 63.68 27.13 -84.71
N LEU A 381 64.18 26.10 -84.02
CA LEU A 381 65.59 25.71 -83.99
C LEU A 381 66.02 25.05 -85.32
N LEU A 382 65.17 24.20 -85.91
CA LEU A 382 65.37 23.63 -87.25
C LEU A 382 65.40 24.73 -88.32
N THR A 383 64.48 25.70 -88.27
CA THR A 383 64.43 26.82 -89.21
C THR A 383 65.67 27.72 -89.10
N ALA A 384 66.21 27.92 -87.89
CA ALA A 384 67.45 28.67 -87.67
C ALA A 384 68.68 27.91 -88.16
N LEU A 385 68.74 26.58 -87.97
CA LEU A 385 69.84 25.73 -88.46
C LEU A 385 69.90 25.67 -89.99
N ASP A 386 68.73 25.61 -90.65
CA ASP A 386 68.65 25.49 -92.11
C ASP A 386 69.18 26.78 -92.80
N LYS A 387 68.91 27.95 -92.22
CA LYS A 387 69.46 29.25 -92.68
C LYS A 387 70.99 29.37 -92.57
N VAL A 388 71.66 28.52 -91.79
CA VAL A 388 73.12 28.55 -91.61
C VAL A 388 73.85 27.71 -92.67
N ARG A 389 73.16 26.76 -93.34
CA ARG A 389 73.81 25.71 -94.14
C ARG A 389 74.31 26.15 -95.53
N GLU A 390 73.92 27.33 -96.05
CA GLU A 390 74.24 27.75 -97.43
C GLU A 390 75.54 28.56 -97.63
N ARG A 391 76.37 28.83 -96.61
CA ARG A 391 77.53 29.75 -96.77
C ARG A 391 78.91 29.16 -97.01
N ASN A 392 79.10 27.83 -96.95
CA ASN A 392 80.42 27.22 -97.09
C ASN A 392 80.58 26.45 -98.41
N ARG A 393 80.88 27.18 -99.49
CA ARG A 393 81.44 26.62 -100.73
C ARG A 393 82.75 27.37 -101.03
N LEU A 394 83.89 26.70 -100.82
CA LEU A 394 85.25 27.18 -101.12
C LEU A 394 85.64 26.75 -102.55
N GLN A 395 86.10 27.66 -103.41
CA GLN A 395 86.76 27.38 -104.71
C GLN A 395 88.13 28.10 -104.74
N GLY A 396 89.19 27.37 -105.12
CA GLY A 396 90.63 27.72 -105.01
C GLY A 396 91.15 28.69 -106.08
N HIS A 397 92.26 29.42 -105.90
CA HIS A 397 93.61 29.10 -105.38
C HIS A 397 94.41 28.09 -106.22
N THR A 398 95.59 28.54 -106.68
CA THR A 398 96.56 27.84 -107.55
C THR A 398 97.69 27.19 -106.74
N ASP A 399 97.82 25.88 -106.93
CA ASP A 399 98.91 24.96 -106.61
C ASP A 399 99.40 24.64 -105.17
N ILE A 400 99.44 23.31 -105.00
CA ILE A 400 100.10 22.33 -104.11
C ILE A 400 100.18 22.60 -102.59
N VAL A 401 99.28 21.88 -101.91
CA VAL A 401 99.27 21.53 -100.49
C VAL A 401 100.38 20.53 -100.18
N THR A 402 101.21 20.81 -99.17
CA THR A 402 102.05 19.82 -98.49
C THR A 402 101.78 19.86 -96.99
N ASP A 403 101.31 18.72 -96.51
CA ASP A 403 101.14 18.25 -95.14
C ASP A 403 99.94 18.69 -94.26
N ASN A 404 99.09 17.67 -94.09
CA ASN A 404 98.13 17.44 -93.02
C ASN A 404 98.83 16.94 -91.75
N LEU A 405 98.30 17.29 -90.58
CA LEU A 405 98.34 16.41 -89.40
C LEU A 405 97.03 16.53 -88.60
N PHE A 406 96.29 15.43 -88.65
CA PHE A 406 95.20 15.03 -87.74
C PHE A 406 95.78 14.40 -86.46
N ALA A 407 95.09 14.53 -85.33
CA ALA A 407 94.75 13.46 -84.36
C ALA A 407 94.06 14.08 -83.10
N ILE A 408 92.79 13.79 -82.76
CA ILE A 408 92.18 12.55 -82.16
C ILE A 408 92.42 12.53 -80.62
N TRP A 409 91.52 12.21 -79.67
CA TRP A 409 90.14 11.69 -79.56
C TRP A 409 89.71 11.79 -78.08
N ALA A 410 88.40 11.67 -77.79
CA ALA A 410 87.92 10.66 -76.83
C ALA A 410 86.42 10.41 -77.01
N LYS A 411 86.13 9.17 -77.37
CA LYS A 411 84.84 8.50 -77.56
C LYS A 411 84.59 7.64 -76.31
N SER A 412 83.35 7.46 -75.89
CA SER A 412 82.92 6.19 -75.31
C SER A 412 81.43 5.98 -75.54
N ASP A 413 81.16 4.84 -76.14
CA ASP A 413 79.87 4.28 -76.54
C ASP A 413 79.86 2.85 -75.97
N ILE A 414 78.66 2.31 -75.72
CA ILE A 414 78.30 0.88 -75.61
C ILE A 414 78.59 0.11 -74.30
N SER A 415 77.51 -0.54 -73.83
CA SER A 415 77.35 -1.93 -73.31
C SER A 415 76.39 -1.92 -72.10
N ASP A 416 75.52 -2.90 -71.81
CA ASP A 416 75.19 -4.17 -72.41
C ASP A 416 73.83 -4.67 -71.84
N GLN A 417 73.35 -5.73 -72.46
CA GLN A 417 72.19 -6.57 -72.24
C GLN A 417 71.85 -7.10 -70.83
N TYR A 418 70.55 -7.44 -70.66
CA TYR A 418 69.95 -8.60 -69.95
C TYR A 418 70.38 -8.97 -68.50
N ARG A 419 69.37 -9.14 -67.60
CA ARG A 419 68.87 -10.43 -67.03
C ARG A 419 68.41 -10.35 -65.55
N LYS A 420 67.32 -11.10 -65.25
CA LYS A 420 66.73 -11.56 -63.95
C LYS A 420 65.90 -10.50 -63.20
N ARG A 421 64.59 -10.64 -62.93
CA ARG A 421 63.68 -11.75 -62.54
C ARG A 421 63.94 -12.30 -61.12
N THR A 422 63.14 -11.84 -60.14
CA THR A 422 62.66 -12.44 -58.86
C THR A 422 61.90 -11.31 -58.13
N LEU A 423 60.59 -11.28 -57.87
CA LEU A 423 59.67 -12.17 -57.14
C LEU A 423 60.15 -12.58 -55.73
N ALA A 424 59.23 -12.44 -54.76
CA ALA A 424 59.30 -12.54 -53.28
C ALA A 424 59.71 -11.21 -52.60
N MET A 425 58.92 -10.60 -51.71
CA MET A 425 57.86 -11.09 -50.80
C MET A 425 56.82 -10.00 -50.52
#